data_AF-A0A7C7L6Q9-F1
#
_entry.id   AF-A0A7C7L6Q9-F1
#
_cell.length_a   1.000
_cell.length_b   1.000
_cell.length_c   1.000
_cell.angle_alpha   90.00
_cell.angle_beta   90.00
_cell.angle_gamma   90.00
#
_symmetry.space_group_name_H-M   'P 1'
#
loop_
_entity.id
_entity.type
_entity.pdbx_description
1 polymer ?
#
loop_
_entity_poly.entity_id
_entity_poly.type
_entity_poly.pdbx_seq_one_letter_code
_entity_poly.pdbx_strand_id
1 'polypeptide(L)'
;MTAHPEVIEEVVAMVVDVGAGDVAIAEDPSSRRPASEVFGDFDLYGIARRFGARVVDLSECTYQAVDPPAGLVERLEISREVLVCDRLIGITTLKTHHQCRLSGALKNMFSNVPSGLRQEFHRRDLEKAIVAINSVRSPDLTIVDGAVGAEGMAPVEKRPVEMGVALAGRDPVAVDTVMALLMGFDPRKVRTLFFAGRARLGTCRPEEISVIGDPLKACSRRFMDPIESMAEHLKGRVEVEEDVRETGYSGIVATALGHIAFREKDGERLSGLRIAVGDHPGYRRDGRTVSVGDFRFEVEGGPFWTVPQVVELLREVLR
;
A
#
# COMPACT_ATOMS: atom_id res chain seq x y z
N MET A 1 3.43 6.95 -8.77
CA MET A 1 2.44 6.84 -9.86
C MET A 1 1.06 6.97 -9.22
N THR A 2 0.39 8.09 -9.50
CA THR A 2 -1.05 8.28 -9.27
C THR A 2 -1.81 7.74 -10.50
N ALA A 3 -3.14 7.67 -10.45
CA ALA A 3 -3.95 7.22 -11.59
C ALA A 3 -3.78 8.14 -12.81
N HIS A 4 -4.04 7.62 -14.01
CA HIS A 4 -3.92 8.43 -15.22
C HIS A 4 -4.92 9.61 -15.20
N PRO A 5 -4.52 10.83 -15.64
CA PRO A 5 -5.41 11.99 -15.66
C PRO A 5 -6.74 11.75 -16.38
N GLU A 6 -6.73 10.97 -17.46
CA GLU A 6 -7.96 10.61 -18.19
C GLU A 6 -8.94 9.80 -17.32
N VAL A 7 -8.44 8.90 -16.45
CA VAL A 7 -9.32 8.16 -15.53
C VAL A 7 -9.94 9.12 -14.51
N ILE A 8 -9.14 10.07 -13.99
CA ILE A 8 -9.64 11.08 -13.05
C ILE A 8 -10.72 11.95 -13.73
N GLU A 9 -10.46 12.38 -14.97
CA GLU A 9 -11.39 13.17 -15.77
C GLU A 9 -12.72 12.44 -16.01
N GLU A 10 -12.67 11.20 -16.46
CA GLU A 10 -13.88 10.40 -16.71
C GLU A 10 -14.70 10.19 -15.43
N VAL A 11 -14.03 9.93 -14.29
CA VAL A 11 -14.74 9.80 -13.01
C VAL A 11 -15.39 11.12 -12.60
N VAL A 12 -14.69 12.25 -12.76
CA VAL A 12 -15.26 13.58 -12.46
C VAL A 12 -16.46 13.86 -13.38
N ALA A 13 -16.36 13.56 -14.66
CA ALA A 13 -17.45 13.72 -15.62
C ALA A 13 -18.69 12.90 -15.21
N MET A 14 -18.50 11.62 -14.86
CA MET A 14 -19.59 10.76 -14.40
C MET A 14 -20.24 11.26 -13.10
N VAL A 15 -19.43 11.77 -12.16
CA VAL A 15 -19.94 12.31 -10.89
C VAL A 15 -20.77 13.58 -11.12
N VAL A 16 -20.35 14.45 -12.03
CA VAL A 16 -21.13 15.64 -12.41
C VAL A 16 -22.40 15.26 -13.16
N ASP A 17 -22.35 14.29 -14.07
CA ASP A 17 -23.51 13.83 -14.86
C ASP A 17 -24.63 13.26 -13.96
N VAL A 18 -24.29 12.56 -12.88
CA VAL A 18 -25.27 12.09 -11.89
C VAL A 18 -25.82 13.20 -10.98
N GLY A 19 -25.38 14.45 -11.16
CA GLY A 19 -25.92 15.64 -10.50
C GLY A 19 -25.27 15.99 -9.16
N ALA A 20 -24.00 15.61 -8.93
CA ALA A 20 -23.29 16.05 -7.72
C ALA A 20 -23.11 17.57 -7.69
N GLY A 21 -23.40 18.20 -6.53
CA GLY A 21 -23.42 19.66 -6.38
C GLY A 21 -22.09 20.32 -5.99
N ASP A 22 -21.23 19.63 -5.23
CA ASP A 22 -19.85 20.06 -4.91
C ASP A 22 -18.92 18.88 -5.19
N VAL A 23 -18.05 19.04 -6.19
CA VAL A 23 -17.10 18.01 -6.63
C VAL A 23 -15.69 18.48 -6.36
N ALA A 24 -14.93 17.66 -5.63
CA ALA A 24 -13.55 17.94 -5.27
C ALA A 24 -12.62 16.81 -5.72
N ILE A 25 -11.52 17.16 -6.38
CA ILE A 25 -10.38 16.29 -6.63
C ILE A 25 -9.37 16.52 -5.52
N ALA A 26 -9.26 15.57 -4.58
CA ALA A 26 -8.38 15.68 -3.43
C ALA A 26 -7.15 14.77 -3.58
N GLU A 27 -5.95 15.35 -3.47
CA GLU A 27 -4.69 14.61 -3.62
C GLU A 27 -3.63 15.15 -2.64
N ASP A 28 -2.73 14.28 -2.20
CA ASP A 28 -1.51 14.68 -1.50
C ASP A 28 -0.33 14.49 -2.46
N PRO A 29 0.43 15.55 -2.81
CA PRO A 29 1.50 15.44 -3.79
C PRO A 29 2.63 14.51 -3.32
N SER A 30 2.75 14.25 -2.01
CA SER A 30 3.77 13.41 -1.37
C SER A 30 5.18 13.65 -1.95
N SER A 31 5.45 14.93 -2.23
CA SER A 31 6.57 15.41 -3.02
C SER A 31 7.25 16.56 -2.28
N ARG A 32 8.51 16.82 -2.63
CA ARG A 32 9.22 18.03 -2.18
C ARG A 32 8.90 19.24 -3.06
N ARG A 33 8.32 19.01 -4.24
CA ARG A 33 7.85 20.09 -5.12
C ARG A 33 6.53 20.67 -4.58
N PRO A 34 6.25 21.96 -4.81
CA PRO A 34 4.96 22.55 -4.50
C PRO A 34 3.81 21.73 -5.10
N ALA A 35 2.71 21.61 -4.36
CA ALA A 35 1.53 20.87 -4.82
C ALA A 35 1.00 21.39 -6.15
N SER A 36 1.03 22.71 -6.36
CA SER A 36 0.60 23.36 -7.60
C SER A 36 1.38 22.89 -8.83
N GLU A 37 2.68 22.63 -8.71
CA GLU A 37 3.47 22.06 -9.81
C GLU A 37 3.08 20.62 -10.08
N VAL A 38 2.97 19.80 -9.03
CA VAL A 38 2.60 18.38 -9.17
C VAL A 38 1.20 18.25 -9.77
N PHE A 39 0.23 18.98 -9.26
CA PHE A 39 -1.15 18.97 -9.78
C PHE A 39 -1.24 19.52 -11.20
N GLY A 40 -0.37 20.48 -11.56
CA GLY A 40 -0.23 20.97 -12.92
C GLY A 40 0.31 19.92 -13.89
N ASP A 41 1.30 19.12 -13.48
CA ASP A 41 1.86 18.04 -14.31
C ASP A 41 0.80 16.97 -14.68
N PHE A 42 -0.25 16.82 -13.88
CA PHE A 42 -1.37 15.88 -14.09
C PHE A 42 -2.65 16.56 -14.60
N ASP A 43 -2.61 17.84 -14.98
CA ASP A 43 -3.77 18.64 -15.43
C ASP A 43 -4.97 18.66 -14.45
N LEU A 44 -4.76 18.44 -13.15
CA LEU A 44 -5.87 18.36 -12.19
C LEU A 44 -6.68 19.67 -12.14
N TYR A 45 -6.01 20.82 -12.29
CA TYR A 45 -6.66 22.12 -12.37
C TYR A 45 -7.45 22.34 -13.66
N GLY A 46 -6.98 21.78 -14.79
CA GLY A 46 -7.69 21.86 -16.06
C GLY A 46 -8.94 20.99 -16.03
N ILE A 47 -8.81 19.74 -15.57
CA ILE A 47 -9.94 18.82 -15.33
C ILE A 47 -10.96 19.49 -14.42
N ALA A 48 -10.55 19.98 -13.25
CA ALA A 48 -11.46 20.60 -12.29
C ALA A 48 -12.23 21.77 -12.92
N ARG A 49 -11.55 22.63 -13.70
CA ARG A 49 -12.17 23.76 -14.40
C ARG A 49 -13.20 23.32 -15.45
N ARG A 50 -12.94 22.26 -16.21
CA ARG A 50 -13.85 21.76 -17.26
C ARG A 50 -15.22 21.35 -16.68
N PHE A 51 -15.23 20.84 -15.45
CA PHE A 51 -16.42 20.27 -14.82
C PHE A 51 -16.98 21.12 -13.65
N GLY A 52 -16.41 22.31 -13.40
CA GLY A 52 -16.83 23.14 -12.27
C GLY A 52 -16.48 22.54 -10.89
N ALA A 53 -15.52 21.61 -10.85
CA ALA A 53 -14.99 21.02 -9.63
C ALA A 53 -13.85 21.88 -9.04
N ARG A 54 -13.40 21.53 -7.84
CA ARG A 54 -12.24 22.13 -7.15
C ARG A 54 -11.12 21.13 -6.93
N VAL A 55 -9.88 21.62 -6.87
CA VAL A 55 -8.72 20.80 -6.46
C VAL A 55 -8.42 21.10 -4.99
N VAL A 56 -8.22 20.05 -4.20
CA VAL A 56 -7.90 20.12 -2.78
C VAL A 56 -6.51 19.53 -2.55
N ASP A 57 -5.61 20.36 -2.01
CA ASP A 57 -4.32 19.90 -1.51
C ASP A 57 -4.48 19.30 -0.12
N LEU A 58 -4.41 17.97 -0.03
CA LEU A 58 -4.49 17.26 1.24
C LEU A 58 -3.27 17.54 2.13
N SER A 59 -2.13 17.93 1.57
CA SER A 59 -0.93 18.22 2.38
C SER A 59 -1.05 19.51 3.21
N GLU A 60 -1.94 20.43 2.81
CA GLU A 60 -2.20 21.70 3.48
C GLU A 60 -3.64 21.81 4.03
N CYS A 61 -4.41 20.72 4.03
CA CYS A 61 -5.78 20.74 4.50
C CYS A 61 -5.90 20.79 6.03
N THR A 62 -7.11 21.10 6.53
CA THR A 62 -7.40 20.98 7.96
C THR A 62 -7.62 19.52 8.33
N TYR A 63 -6.99 19.09 9.42
CA TYR A 63 -7.13 17.76 9.98
C TYR A 63 -7.90 17.81 11.30
N GLN A 64 -8.67 16.76 11.56
CA GLN A 64 -9.43 16.59 12.79
C GLN A 64 -8.94 15.34 13.52
N ALA A 65 -8.64 15.48 14.81
CA ALA A 65 -8.36 14.35 15.68
C ALA A 65 -9.60 13.46 15.82
N VAL A 66 -9.40 12.16 15.73
CA VAL A 66 -10.45 11.14 15.85
C VAL A 66 -9.96 10.01 16.74
N ASP A 67 -10.87 9.38 17.47
CA ASP A 67 -10.53 8.24 18.31
C ASP A 67 -10.32 7.01 17.42
N PRO A 68 -9.10 6.44 17.34
CA PRO A 68 -8.88 5.23 16.58
C PRO A 68 -9.51 4.02 17.29
N PRO A 69 -9.88 2.96 16.55
CA PRO A 69 -10.25 1.70 17.17
C PRO A 69 -9.14 1.17 18.07
N ALA A 70 -9.52 0.63 19.23
CA ALA A 70 -8.59 0.12 20.21
C ALA A 70 -7.64 -0.95 19.61
N GLY A 71 -6.35 -0.82 19.91
CA GLY A 71 -5.32 -1.78 19.50
C GLY A 71 -4.77 -1.61 18.08
N LEU A 72 -5.21 -0.61 17.31
CA LEU A 72 -4.63 -0.30 16.00
C LEU A 72 -3.53 0.76 16.08
N VAL A 73 -3.86 1.96 16.55
CA VAL A 73 -2.91 3.09 16.72
C VAL A 73 -3.26 3.90 17.97
N GLU A 74 -2.29 4.65 18.50
CA GLU A 74 -2.47 5.47 19.71
C GLU A 74 -3.25 6.77 19.46
N ARG A 75 -3.06 7.36 18.28
CA ARG A 75 -3.72 8.60 17.87
C ARG A 75 -3.92 8.62 16.36
N LEU A 76 -4.96 9.31 15.93
CA LEU A 76 -5.29 9.44 14.52
C LEU A 76 -5.88 10.82 14.23
N GLU A 77 -5.48 11.39 13.10
CA GLU A 77 -6.01 12.64 12.56
C GLU A 77 -6.36 12.40 11.10
N ILE A 78 -7.55 12.84 10.69
CA ILE A 78 -8.08 12.65 9.33
C ILE A 78 -8.44 14.00 8.72
N SER A 79 -8.20 14.15 7.42
CA SER A 79 -8.60 15.34 6.66
C SER A 79 -10.09 15.62 6.85
N ARG A 80 -10.43 16.87 7.18
CA ARG A 80 -11.82 17.29 7.34
C ARG A 80 -12.62 17.12 6.05
N GLU A 81 -11.98 17.29 4.89
CA GLU A 81 -12.63 17.14 3.57
C GLU A 81 -13.21 15.72 3.42
N VAL A 82 -12.45 14.70 3.81
CA VAL A 82 -12.91 13.30 3.77
C VAL A 82 -13.96 13.00 4.83
N LEU A 83 -13.89 13.63 6.01
CA LEU A 83 -14.86 13.40 7.08
C LEU A 83 -16.23 14.00 6.79
N VAL A 84 -16.30 15.11 6.05
CA VAL A 84 -17.56 15.85 5.82
C VAL A 84 -18.16 15.61 4.43
N CYS A 85 -17.44 14.95 3.52
CA CYS A 85 -17.98 14.65 2.19
C CYS A 85 -19.13 13.63 2.26
N ASP A 86 -20.17 13.85 1.44
CA ASP A 86 -21.31 12.93 1.34
C ASP A 86 -20.92 11.60 0.71
N ARG A 87 -20.04 11.65 -0.30
CA ARG A 87 -19.54 10.50 -1.04
C ARG A 87 -18.05 10.62 -1.29
N LEU A 88 -17.35 9.53 -1.00
CA LEU A 88 -15.91 9.40 -1.22
C LEU A 88 -15.64 8.35 -2.28
N ILE A 89 -15.03 8.76 -3.39
CA ILE A 89 -14.56 7.87 -4.44
C ILE A 89 -13.04 7.78 -4.37
N GLY A 90 -12.52 6.60 -4.07
CA GLY A 90 -11.09 6.34 -4.06
C GLY A 90 -10.61 5.94 -5.45
N ILE A 91 -9.68 6.70 -6.04
CA ILE A 91 -9.03 6.32 -7.29
C ILE A 91 -7.59 5.91 -6.98
N THR A 92 -7.18 4.71 -7.38
CA THR A 92 -5.82 4.22 -7.14
C THR A 92 -5.27 3.47 -8.37
N THR A 93 -4.02 3.04 -8.30
CA THR A 93 -3.37 2.27 -9.36
C THR A 93 -3.09 0.83 -8.94
N LEU A 94 -3.09 -0.10 -9.90
CA LEU A 94 -2.73 -1.50 -9.68
C LEU A 94 -1.23 -1.64 -9.41
N LYS A 95 -0.81 -1.50 -8.14
CA LYS A 95 0.62 -1.50 -7.80
C LYS A 95 0.96 -2.18 -6.48
N THR A 96 2.18 -2.74 -6.43
CA THR A 96 2.81 -3.15 -5.18
C THR A 96 3.16 -1.95 -4.31
N HIS A 97 3.53 -2.22 -3.06
CA HIS A 97 4.11 -1.25 -2.15
C HIS A 97 5.29 -1.89 -1.42
N HIS A 98 6.43 -1.19 -1.36
CA HIS A 98 7.67 -1.76 -0.85
C HIS A 98 7.57 -2.27 0.60
N GLN A 99 6.74 -1.65 1.45
CA GLN A 99 6.59 -2.03 2.87
C GLN A 99 5.39 -2.96 3.14
N CYS A 100 4.17 -2.57 2.75
CA CYS A 100 2.93 -3.31 3.04
C CYS A 100 2.45 -4.20 1.88
N ARG A 101 3.34 -4.51 0.92
CA ARG A 101 3.13 -5.34 -0.29
C ARG A 101 2.15 -4.76 -1.33
N LEU A 102 1.01 -4.23 -0.92
CA LEU A 102 0.02 -3.61 -1.80
C LEU A 102 -0.10 -2.12 -1.51
N SER A 103 -0.28 -1.32 -2.56
CA SER A 103 -0.82 0.03 -2.38
C SER A 103 -2.34 -0.07 -2.28
N GLY A 104 -3.08 -0.19 -3.38
CA GLY A 104 -4.51 -0.48 -3.32
C GLY A 104 -5.38 0.57 -2.62
N ALA A 105 -6.67 0.25 -2.55
CA ALA A 105 -7.76 1.03 -2.00
C ALA A 105 -7.49 1.48 -0.56
N LEU A 106 -7.13 0.53 0.31
CA LEU A 106 -6.99 0.80 1.73
C LEU A 106 -5.81 1.74 1.99
N LYS A 107 -4.64 1.51 1.36
CA LYS A 107 -3.49 2.41 1.49
C LYS A 107 -3.74 3.77 0.85
N ASN A 108 -4.61 3.84 -0.16
CA ASN A 108 -4.93 5.11 -0.82
C ASN A 108 -5.45 6.13 0.19
N MET A 109 -6.23 5.67 1.17
CA MET A 109 -6.75 6.51 2.25
C MET A 109 -5.67 7.13 3.14
N PHE A 110 -4.44 6.63 3.07
CA PHE A 110 -3.31 7.14 3.85
C PHE A 110 -2.90 8.57 3.47
N SER A 111 -3.29 9.08 2.30
CA SER A 111 -3.09 10.50 1.93
C SER A 111 -3.88 11.45 2.83
N ASN A 112 -4.96 10.97 3.47
CA ASN A 112 -5.86 11.76 4.30
C ASN A 112 -5.38 11.96 5.74
N VAL A 113 -4.10 11.71 6.02
CA VAL A 113 -3.46 11.84 7.34
C VAL A 113 -2.30 12.83 7.23
N PRO A 114 -2.00 13.66 8.25
CA PRO A 114 -0.90 14.63 8.17
C PRO A 114 0.44 13.97 7.89
N SER A 115 1.30 14.63 7.11
CA SER A 115 2.62 14.10 6.72
C SER A 115 3.49 13.65 7.90
N GLY A 116 3.46 14.39 9.02
CA GLY A 116 4.16 14.00 10.26
C GLY A 116 3.69 12.66 10.83
N LEU A 117 2.38 12.44 10.88
CA LEU A 117 1.79 11.20 11.39
C LEU A 117 1.97 10.04 10.39
N ARG A 118 1.89 10.31 9.09
CA ARG A 118 2.26 9.36 8.02
C ARG A 118 3.68 8.84 8.20
N GLN A 119 4.64 9.74 8.48
CA GLN A 119 6.04 9.38 8.73
C GLN A 119 6.20 8.52 10.00
N GLU A 120 5.43 8.79 11.05
CA GLU A 120 5.41 7.95 12.26
C GLU A 120 4.90 6.54 11.95
N PHE A 121 3.76 6.42 11.27
CA PHE A 121 3.15 5.13 10.93
C PHE A 121 4.06 4.25 10.06
N HIS A 122 4.78 4.83 9.08
CA HIS A 122 5.76 4.06 8.30
C HIS A 122 6.89 3.48 9.17
N ARG A 123 7.27 4.15 10.27
CA ARG A 123 8.32 3.66 11.20
C ARG A 123 7.80 2.63 12.19
N ARG A 124 6.53 2.74 12.60
CA ARG A 124 5.91 1.87 13.59
C ARG A 124 5.15 0.75 12.87
N ASP A 125 3.84 0.94 12.67
CA ASP A 125 2.94 -0.09 12.17
C ASP A 125 2.05 0.50 11.07
N LEU A 126 2.54 0.37 9.84
CA LEU A 126 1.90 0.97 8.67
C LEU A 126 0.55 0.29 8.38
N GLU A 127 0.52 -1.04 8.45
CA GLU A 127 -0.65 -1.84 8.13
C GLU A 127 -1.80 -1.61 9.12
N LYS A 128 -1.53 -1.55 10.43
CA LYS A 128 -2.57 -1.19 11.41
C LYS A 128 -3.04 0.25 11.26
N ALA A 129 -2.14 1.18 10.94
CA ALA A 129 -2.54 2.56 10.69
C ALA A 129 -3.46 2.68 9.47
N ILE A 130 -3.18 1.96 8.38
CA ILE A 130 -4.07 1.88 7.21
C ILE A 130 -5.47 1.42 7.62
N VAL A 131 -5.55 0.35 8.42
CA VAL A 131 -6.83 -0.19 8.90
C VAL A 131 -7.53 0.79 9.86
N ALA A 132 -6.78 1.50 10.72
CA ALA A 132 -7.35 2.51 11.60
C ALA A 132 -8.01 3.64 10.82
N ILE A 133 -7.35 4.12 9.76
CA ILE A 133 -7.87 5.16 8.87
C ILE A 133 -9.18 4.70 8.21
N ASN A 134 -9.17 3.51 7.62
CA ASN A 134 -10.35 2.97 6.92
C ASN A 134 -11.50 2.61 7.87
N SER A 135 -11.21 2.34 9.16
CA SER A 135 -12.24 2.15 10.19
C SER A 135 -13.01 3.43 10.52
N VAL A 136 -12.39 4.60 10.33
CA VAL A 136 -13.03 5.90 10.57
C VAL A 136 -13.82 6.32 9.33
N ARG A 137 -13.19 6.27 8.16
CA ARG A 137 -13.84 6.54 6.87
C ARG A 137 -13.17 5.72 5.77
N SER A 138 -13.97 4.94 5.07
CA SER A 138 -13.59 4.21 3.87
C SER A 138 -14.24 4.83 2.63
N PRO A 139 -13.66 4.62 1.41
CA PRO A 139 -14.31 4.98 0.17
C PRO A 139 -15.65 4.26 -0.01
N ASP A 140 -16.66 4.97 -0.49
CA ASP A 140 -17.96 4.40 -0.86
C ASP A 140 -17.91 3.67 -2.20
N LEU A 141 -16.94 4.05 -3.04
CA LEU A 141 -16.59 3.40 -4.28
C LEU A 141 -15.08 3.50 -4.45
N THR A 142 -14.42 2.39 -4.79
CA THR A 142 -13.04 2.39 -5.23
C THR A 142 -12.98 2.08 -6.71
N ILE A 143 -12.12 2.80 -7.43
CA ILE A 143 -11.76 2.58 -8.82
C ILE A 143 -10.24 2.38 -8.87
N VAL A 144 -9.82 1.31 -9.51
CA VAL A 144 -8.42 0.95 -9.72
C VAL A 144 -8.12 1.09 -11.20
N ASP A 145 -7.26 2.05 -11.52
CA ASP A 145 -6.60 2.16 -12.81
C ASP A 145 -5.50 1.09 -12.89
N GLY A 146 -5.76 0.07 -13.70
CA GLY A 146 -4.82 -1.01 -13.99
C GLY A 146 -4.45 -1.05 -15.47
N ALA A 147 -4.54 0.06 -16.21
CA ALA A 147 -4.04 0.10 -17.58
C ALA A 147 -2.54 -0.22 -17.57
N VAL A 148 -1.78 0.54 -16.77
CA VAL A 148 -0.38 0.30 -16.45
C VAL A 148 -0.22 0.20 -14.93
N GLY A 149 0.06 -1.01 -14.45
CA GLY A 149 0.40 -1.27 -13.07
C GLY A 149 1.88 -1.02 -12.73
N ALA A 150 2.28 -1.28 -11.49
CA ALA A 150 3.68 -1.26 -11.09
C ALA A 150 4.03 -2.36 -10.08
N GLU A 151 5.16 -3.02 -10.27
CA GLU A 151 5.61 -4.13 -9.41
C GLU A 151 6.92 -3.82 -8.66
N GLY A 152 7.39 -4.76 -7.84
CA GLY A 152 8.65 -4.65 -7.11
C GLY A 152 8.59 -3.63 -5.98
N MET A 153 9.60 -2.77 -5.89
CA MET A 153 9.77 -1.80 -4.81
C MET A 153 8.97 -0.50 -5.05
N ALA A 154 7.79 -0.55 -5.66
CA ALA A 154 6.96 0.64 -5.84
C ALA A 154 6.61 1.33 -4.48
N PRO A 155 6.46 2.66 -4.42
CA PRO A 155 6.72 3.62 -5.50
C PRO A 155 8.20 4.06 -5.59
N VAL A 156 9.13 3.47 -4.82
CA VAL A 156 10.55 3.89 -4.82
C VAL A 156 11.27 3.43 -6.09
N GLU A 157 10.84 2.32 -6.68
CA GLU A 157 11.28 1.82 -7.98
C GLU A 157 10.21 2.06 -9.05
N LYS A 158 10.65 2.37 -10.28
CA LYS A 158 9.77 2.46 -11.45
C LYS A 158 9.88 1.18 -12.28
N ARG A 159 8.93 0.27 -12.08
CA ARG A 159 8.83 -1.00 -12.82
C ARG A 159 7.39 -1.22 -13.33
N PRO A 160 7.03 -0.58 -14.46
CA PRO A 160 5.66 -0.62 -14.97
C PRO A 160 5.29 -2.01 -15.50
N VAL A 161 4.01 -2.36 -15.38
CA VAL A 161 3.45 -3.62 -15.86
C VAL A 161 2.18 -3.32 -16.66
N GLU A 162 2.24 -3.50 -17.98
CA GLU A 162 1.06 -3.43 -18.85
C GLU A 162 0.07 -4.53 -18.45
N MET A 163 -1.12 -4.11 -18.04
CA MET A 163 -2.18 -5.00 -17.56
C MET A 163 -3.48 -4.80 -18.35
N GLY A 164 -3.81 -3.56 -18.72
CA GLY A 164 -4.99 -3.27 -19.53
C GLY A 164 -6.30 -3.58 -18.84
N VAL A 165 -6.36 -3.45 -17.50
CA VAL A 165 -7.55 -3.76 -16.69
C VAL A 165 -8.04 -2.53 -15.96
N ALA A 166 -9.33 -2.51 -15.63
CA ALA A 166 -9.89 -1.61 -14.63
C ALA A 166 -10.71 -2.44 -13.63
N LEU A 167 -10.69 -2.03 -12.36
CA LEU A 167 -11.47 -2.68 -11.31
C LEU A 167 -12.25 -1.61 -10.56
N ALA A 168 -13.52 -1.87 -10.26
CA ALA A 168 -14.32 -1.00 -9.41
C ALA A 168 -15.16 -1.81 -8.44
N GLY A 169 -15.34 -1.29 -7.22
CA GLY A 169 -16.10 -1.97 -6.18
C GLY A 169 -16.41 -1.07 -4.99
N ARG A 170 -17.46 -1.41 -4.25
CA ARG A 170 -17.93 -0.64 -3.08
C ARG A 170 -17.34 -1.11 -1.75
N ASP A 171 -16.78 -2.31 -1.72
CA ASP A 171 -16.02 -2.83 -0.59
C ASP A 171 -14.52 -2.69 -0.92
N PRO A 172 -13.79 -1.75 -0.28
CA PRO A 172 -12.37 -1.55 -0.56
C PRO A 172 -11.50 -2.74 -0.13
N VAL A 173 -11.93 -3.54 0.86
CA VAL A 173 -11.22 -4.76 1.27
C VAL A 173 -11.38 -5.84 0.19
N ALA A 174 -12.59 -5.98 -0.38
CA ALA A 174 -12.82 -6.89 -1.49
C ALA A 174 -12.06 -6.44 -2.75
N VAL A 175 -12.01 -5.14 -3.03
CA VAL A 175 -11.21 -4.59 -4.14
C VAL A 175 -9.73 -4.93 -3.97
N ASP A 176 -9.14 -4.68 -2.80
CA ASP A 176 -7.73 -5.01 -2.55
C ASP A 176 -7.46 -6.52 -2.58
N THR A 177 -8.43 -7.34 -2.18
CA THR A 177 -8.37 -8.81 -2.30
C THR A 177 -8.31 -9.24 -3.76
N VAL A 178 -9.14 -8.65 -4.62
CA VAL A 178 -9.11 -8.91 -6.06
C VAL A 178 -7.83 -8.37 -6.70
N MET A 179 -7.35 -7.19 -6.29
CA MET A 179 -6.06 -6.66 -6.73
C MET A 179 -4.91 -7.61 -6.41
N ALA A 180 -4.88 -8.18 -5.19
CA ALA A 180 -3.88 -9.18 -4.81
C ALA A 180 -3.89 -10.38 -5.77
N LEU A 181 -5.08 -10.91 -6.07
CA LEU A 181 -5.24 -12.03 -7.01
C LEU A 181 -4.81 -11.67 -8.44
N LEU A 182 -5.16 -10.47 -8.93
CA LEU A 182 -4.75 -9.98 -10.25
C LEU A 182 -3.22 -9.89 -10.38
N MET A 183 -2.53 -9.52 -9.29
CA MET A 183 -1.06 -9.45 -9.23
C MET A 183 -0.40 -10.79 -8.89
N GLY A 184 -1.18 -11.87 -8.69
CA GLY A 184 -0.67 -13.20 -8.37
C GLY A 184 -0.20 -13.37 -6.92
N PHE A 185 -0.67 -12.54 -5.99
CA PHE A 185 -0.43 -12.69 -4.56
C PHE A 185 -1.56 -13.48 -3.88
N ASP A 186 -1.24 -14.28 -2.85
CA ASP A 186 -2.24 -14.85 -1.95
C ASP A 186 -2.79 -13.73 -1.04
N PRO A 187 -4.09 -13.38 -1.11
CA PRO A 187 -4.67 -12.33 -0.28
C PRO A 187 -4.52 -12.61 1.22
N ARG A 188 -4.48 -13.89 1.61
CA ARG A 188 -4.29 -14.31 3.01
C ARG A 188 -2.91 -13.92 3.51
N LYS A 189 -1.92 -13.81 2.62
CA LYS A 189 -0.54 -13.40 2.91
C LYS A 189 -0.36 -11.87 2.86
N VAL A 190 -1.43 -11.09 2.77
CA VAL A 190 -1.35 -9.62 2.80
C VAL A 190 -1.81 -9.12 4.18
N ARG A 191 -0.85 -8.61 4.98
CA ARG A 191 -1.10 -8.21 6.37
C ARG A 191 -2.17 -7.15 6.52
N THR A 192 -2.23 -6.17 5.61
CA THR A 192 -3.29 -5.15 5.62
C THR A 192 -4.69 -5.78 5.45
N LEU A 193 -4.85 -6.77 4.57
CA LEU A 193 -6.13 -7.48 4.39
C LEU A 193 -6.48 -8.31 5.63
N PHE A 194 -5.50 -8.96 6.26
CA PHE A 194 -5.70 -9.69 7.51
C PHE A 194 -6.22 -8.77 8.62
N PHE A 195 -5.58 -7.61 8.84
CA PHE A 195 -6.03 -6.65 9.85
C PHE A 195 -7.39 -6.05 9.50
N ALA A 196 -7.66 -5.76 8.23
CA ALA A 196 -8.95 -5.26 7.77
C ALA A 196 -10.09 -6.28 8.03
N GLY A 197 -9.83 -7.57 7.76
CA GLY A 197 -10.76 -8.65 8.06
C GLY A 197 -11.01 -8.81 9.56
N ARG A 198 -9.97 -8.73 10.41
CA ARG A 198 -10.14 -8.75 11.88
C ARG A 198 -10.95 -7.56 12.40
N ALA A 199 -10.76 -6.39 11.79
CA ALA A 199 -11.52 -5.18 12.09
C ALA A 199 -12.92 -5.16 11.45
N ARG A 200 -13.30 -6.19 10.69
CA ARG A 200 -14.59 -6.33 10.00
C ARG A 200 -14.91 -5.16 9.06
N LEU A 201 -13.89 -4.64 8.37
CA LEU A 201 -14.05 -3.52 7.43
C LEU A 201 -14.64 -3.92 6.07
N GLY A 202 -14.64 -5.21 5.77
CA GLY A 202 -15.09 -5.77 4.51
C GLY A 202 -14.62 -7.22 4.35
N THR A 203 -14.78 -7.77 3.15
CA THR A 203 -14.49 -9.17 2.87
C THR A 203 -13.10 -9.34 2.26
N CYS A 204 -12.24 -10.10 2.96
CA CYS A 204 -10.91 -10.51 2.46
C CYS A 204 -10.86 -11.98 1.99
N ARG A 205 -12.02 -12.60 1.77
CA ARG A 205 -12.19 -14.01 1.40
C ARG A 205 -12.59 -14.09 -0.07
N PRO A 206 -11.70 -14.55 -0.97
CA PRO A 206 -11.99 -14.62 -2.41
C PRO A 206 -13.30 -15.32 -2.77
N GLU A 207 -13.63 -16.40 -2.07
CA GLU A 207 -14.84 -17.20 -2.26
C GLU A 207 -16.15 -16.47 -1.92
N GLU A 208 -16.07 -15.38 -1.16
CA GLU A 208 -17.21 -14.53 -0.79
C GLU A 208 -17.33 -13.30 -1.71
N ILE A 209 -16.41 -13.13 -2.68
CA ILE A 209 -16.37 -11.98 -3.59
C ILE A 209 -16.90 -12.39 -4.96
N SER A 210 -17.95 -11.72 -5.43
CA SER A 210 -18.45 -11.86 -6.79
C SER A 210 -17.76 -10.86 -7.72
N VAL A 211 -17.03 -11.36 -8.71
CA VAL A 211 -16.42 -10.55 -9.78
C VAL A 211 -17.30 -10.62 -11.02
N ILE A 212 -17.74 -9.46 -11.49
CA ILE A 212 -18.52 -9.30 -12.72
C ILE A 212 -17.61 -8.74 -13.81
N GLY A 213 -17.69 -9.30 -15.02
CA GLY A 213 -16.85 -8.91 -16.15
C GLY A 213 -15.91 -10.03 -16.57
N ASP A 214 -14.70 -9.67 -16.98
CA ASP A 214 -13.71 -10.63 -17.47
C ASP A 214 -13.26 -11.60 -16.38
N PRO A 215 -13.01 -12.88 -16.70
CA PRO A 215 -12.54 -13.86 -15.72
C PRO A 215 -11.18 -13.46 -15.14
N LEU A 216 -11.05 -13.41 -13.80
CA LEU A 216 -9.80 -13.05 -13.11
C LEU A 216 -8.56 -13.77 -13.66
N LYS A 217 -8.68 -15.07 -13.94
CA LYS A 217 -7.57 -15.89 -14.46
C LYS A 217 -7.06 -15.41 -15.83
N ALA A 218 -7.93 -14.82 -16.65
CA ALA A 218 -7.55 -14.26 -17.95
C ALA A 218 -6.86 -12.90 -17.83
N CYS A 219 -7.12 -12.19 -16.73
CA CYS A 219 -6.61 -10.84 -16.46
C CYS A 219 -5.42 -10.83 -15.49
N SER A 220 -5.14 -11.94 -14.81
CA SER A 220 -4.10 -12.02 -13.79
C SER A 220 -2.71 -12.18 -14.39
N ARG A 221 -1.74 -11.48 -13.81
CA ARG A 221 -0.32 -11.62 -14.09
C ARG A 221 0.44 -11.65 -12.79
N ARG A 222 1.46 -12.50 -12.73
CA ARG A 222 2.36 -12.54 -11.59
C ARG A 222 3.23 -11.27 -11.56
N PHE A 223 3.06 -10.46 -10.54
CA PHE A 223 3.92 -9.30 -10.26
C PHE A 223 5.15 -9.75 -9.45
N MET A 224 6.25 -9.04 -9.61
CA MET A 224 7.43 -9.17 -8.75
C MET A 224 7.13 -8.66 -7.34
N ASP A 225 7.42 -9.46 -6.32
CA ASP A 225 7.30 -9.04 -4.91
C ASP A 225 8.40 -8.03 -4.54
N PRO A 226 8.15 -7.07 -3.63
CA PRO A 226 9.18 -6.16 -3.12
C PRO A 226 10.52 -6.82 -2.74
N ILE A 227 10.48 -7.98 -2.08
CA ILE A 227 11.72 -8.65 -1.66
C ILE A 227 12.49 -9.28 -2.83
N GLU A 228 11.78 -9.75 -3.87
CA GLU A 228 12.41 -10.28 -5.08
C GLU A 228 13.11 -9.14 -5.83
N SER A 229 12.46 -7.97 -5.94
CA SER A 229 13.08 -6.78 -6.50
C SER A 229 14.30 -6.36 -5.66
N MET A 230 14.19 -6.33 -4.33
CA MET A 230 15.32 -5.99 -3.46
C MET A 230 16.49 -6.99 -3.61
N ALA A 231 16.21 -8.28 -3.74
CA ALA A 231 17.21 -9.30 -4.00
C ALA A 231 17.92 -9.07 -5.34
N GLU A 232 17.19 -8.67 -6.39
CA GLU A 232 17.78 -8.30 -7.68
C GLU A 232 18.76 -7.13 -7.56
N HIS A 233 18.40 -6.10 -6.78
CA HIS A 233 19.28 -4.95 -6.50
C HIS A 233 20.52 -5.31 -5.66
N LEU A 234 20.42 -6.37 -4.84
CA LEU A 234 21.48 -6.85 -3.96
C LEU A 234 22.13 -8.13 -4.47
N LYS A 235 22.01 -8.41 -5.77
CA LYS A 235 22.55 -9.61 -6.39
C LYS A 235 24.04 -9.78 -6.10
N GLY A 236 24.41 -11.00 -5.68
CA GLY A 236 25.78 -11.33 -5.26
C GLY A 236 26.12 -10.91 -3.82
N ARG A 237 25.22 -10.19 -3.14
CA ARG A 237 25.34 -9.86 -1.72
C ARG A 237 24.33 -10.61 -0.87
N VAL A 238 23.05 -10.54 -1.23
CA VAL A 238 21.95 -11.17 -0.49
C VAL A 238 21.36 -12.31 -1.31
N GLU A 239 21.19 -13.46 -0.67
CA GLU A 239 20.43 -14.60 -1.20
C GLU A 239 19.09 -14.69 -0.46
N VAL A 240 18.01 -14.85 -1.22
CA VAL A 240 16.64 -14.93 -0.73
C VAL A 240 16.11 -16.31 -1.10
N GLU A 241 15.69 -17.10 -0.10
CA GLU A 241 15.18 -18.46 -0.32
C GLU A 241 13.87 -18.47 -1.12
N GLU A 242 13.53 -19.57 -1.80
CA GLU A 242 12.42 -19.60 -2.78
C GLU A 242 11.02 -19.36 -2.19
N ASP A 243 10.81 -19.69 -0.90
CA ASP A 243 9.47 -19.66 -0.26
C ASP A 243 9.02 -18.26 0.20
N VAL A 244 9.75 -17.24 -0.23
CA VAL A 244 9.64 -15.86 0.27
C VAL A 244 8.34 -15.15 -0.16
N ARG A 245 7.56 -15.76 -1.07
CA ARG A 245 6.19 -15.30 -1.41
C ARG A 245 5.17 -15.66 -0.35
N GLU A 246 5.41 -16.74 0.38
CA GLU A 246 4.50 -17.27 1.38
C GLU A 246 4.60 -16.53 2.71
N THR A 247 5.23 -15.36 2.78
CA THR A 247 5.24 -14.57 4.03
C THR A 247 4.45 -13.28 3.89
N GLY A 248 3.87 -12.79 4.96
CA GLY A 248 3.32 -11.43 5.04
C GLY A 248 4.38 -10.35 5.24
N TYR A 249 5.62 -10.73 5.56
CA TYR A 249 6.69 -9.82 5.96
C TYR A 249 7.64 -9.39 4.85
N SER A 250 7.40 -9.83 3.61
CA SER A 250 8.35 -9.61 2.50
C SER A 250 8.69 -8.13 2.32
N GLY A 251 7.69 -7.25 2.34
CA GLY A 251 7.90 -5.82 2.17
C GLY A 251 8.65 -5.18 3.33
N ILE A 252 8.42 -5.63 4.57
CA ILE A 252 9.14 -5.13 5.75
C ILE A 252 10.62 -5.51 5.65
N VAL A 253 10.92 -6.76 5.29
CA VAL A 253 12.30 -7.23 5.09
C VAL A 253 12.96 -6.50 3.93
N ALA A 254 12.27 -6.35 2.80
CA ALA A 254 12.78 -5.63 1.63
C ALA A 254 13.13 -4.18 1.99
N THR A 255 12.24 -3.51 2.71
CA THR A 255 12.43 -2.13 3.17
C THR A 255 13.61 -2.02 4.16
N ALA A 256 13.76 -2.99 5.07
CA ALA A 256 14.88 -3.03 6.01
C ALA A 256 16.24 -3.23 5.32
N LEU A 257 16.32 -4.11 4.32
CA LEU A 257 17.51 -4.28 3.49
C LEU A 257 17.85 -3.00 2.72
N GLY A 258 16.84 -2.37 2.11
CA GLY A 258 17.01 -1.09 1.41
C GLY A 258 17.51 0.02 2.34
N HIS A 259 17.11 -0.01 3.62
CA HIS A 259 17.63 0.92 4.63
C HIS A 259 19.15 0.76 4.81
N ILE A 260 19.63 -0.46 5.03
CA ILE A 260 21.07 -0.72 5.21
C ILE A 260 21.84 -0.43 3.92
N ALA A 261 21.35 -0.96 2.79
CA ALA A 261 22.06 -0.89 1.52
C ALA A 261 22.16 0.54 0.97
N PHE A 262 21.06 1.29 0.97
CA PHE A 262 20.96 2.56 0.22
C PHE A 262 20.90 3.79 1.13
N ARG A 263 20.25 3.68 2.29
CA ARG A 263 20.12 4.82 3.21
C ARG A 263 21.36 4.98 4.08
N GLU A 264 21.86 3.88 4.63
CA GLU A 264 23.12 3.84 5.38
C GLU A 264 24.34 3.75 4.45
N LYS A 265 24.13 3.40 3.17
CA LYS A 265 25.19 3.17 2.17
C LYS A 265 26.16 2.06 2.60
N ASP A 266 25.66 1.06 3.31
CA ASP A 266 26.44 -0.01 3.93
C ASP A 266 26.14 -1.38 3.27
N GLY A 267 25.86 -1.36 1.96
CA GLY A 267 25.45 -2.54 1.21
C GLY A 267 26.49 -3.66 1.20
N GLU A 268 27.79 -3.35 1.29
CA GLU A 268 28.86 -4.35 1.32
C GLU A 268 28.76 -5.30 2.50
N ARG A 269 28.30 -4.83 3.66
CA ARG A 269 28.16 -5.68 4.85
C ARG A 269 27.12 -6.78 4.67
N LEU A 270 26.15 -6.57 3.78
CA LEU A 270 25.12 -7.57 3.46
C LEU A 270 25.67 -8.76 2.67
N SER A 271 26.94 -8.77 2.26
CA SER A 271 27.50 -9.85 1.44
C SER A 271 27.44 -11.21 2.13
N GLY A 272 26.96 -12.24 1.42
CA GLY A 272 26.77 -13.59 1.96
C GLY A 272 25.64 -13.71 2.98
N LEU A 273 24.78 -12.69 3.11
CA LEU A 273 23.56 -12.77 3.90
C LEU A 273 22.55 -13.66 3.19
N ARG A 274 22.05 -14.68 3.89
CA ARG A 274 20.93 -15.51 3.47
C ARG A 274 19.68 -15.08 4.23
N ILE A 275 18.60 -14.88 3.50
CA ILE A 275 17.31 -14.49 4.05
C ILE A 275 16.33 -15.60 3.74
N ALA A 276 15.88 -16.25 4.80
CA ALA A 276 14.74 -17.15 4.77
C ALA A 276 13.52 -16.34 5.21
N VAL A 277 12.48 -16.28 4.37
CA VAL A 277 11.20 -15.71 4.79
C VAL A 277 10.14 -16.77 4.47
N GLY A 278 9.38 -17.23 5.46
CA GLY A 278 8.48 -18.37 5.27
C GLY A 278 7.91 -18.95 6.57
N ASP A 279 7.27 -20.12 6.46
CA ASP A 279 6.45 -20.82 7.49
C ASP A 279 7.23 -21.32 8.74
N HIS A 280 8.30 -20.64 9.14
CA HIS A 280 9.01 -20.91 10.39
C HIS A 280 8.36 -20.17 11.56
N PRO A 281 8.15 -20.83 12.72
CA PRO A 281 7.39 -20.29 13.86
C PRO A 281 8.13 -19.20 14.66
N GLY A 282 9.14 -18.56 14.08
CA GLY A 282 9.93 -17.53 14.74
C GLY A 282 11.24 -17.21 14.02
N TYR A 283 12.06 -16.43 14.70
CA TYR A 283 13.40 -16.07 14.25
C TYR A 283 14.39 -17.21 14.49
N ARG A 284 15.21 -17.51 13.48
CA ARG A 284 16.41 -18.33 13.62
C ARG A 284 17.61 -17.56 13.10
N ARG A 285 18.68 -17.59 13.88
CA ARG A 285 20.01 -17.14 13.51
C ARG A 285 20.89 -18.37 13.32
N ASP A 286 21.48 -18.49 12.13
CA ASP A 286 22.57 -19.42 11.91
C ASP A 286 23.62 -18.79 11.01
N GLY A 287 24.72 -18.33 11.61
CA GLY A 287 25.77 -17.57 10.92
C GLY A 287 25.23 -16.30 10.26
N ARG A 288 25.31 -16.26 8.92
CA ARG A 288 24.76 -15.19 8.07
C ARG A 288 23.34 -15.46 7.57
N THR A 289 22.59 -16.33 8.22
CA THR A 289 21.20 -16.63 7.86
C THR A 289 20.25 -15.92 8.81
N VAL A 290 19.29 -15.17 8.25
CA VAL A 290 18.20 -14.52 8.98
C VAL A 290 16.89 -15.13 8.52
N SER A 291 16.16 -15.74 9.45
CA SER A 291 14.79 -16.20 9.20
C SER A 291 13.76 -15.22 9.78
N VAL A 292 12.87 -14.66 8.96
CA VAL A 292 11.72 -13.89 9.43
C VAL A 292 10.46 -14.74 9.27
N GLY A 293 9.84 -15.08 10.41
CA GLY A 293 8.72 -16.02 10.48
C GLY A 293 7.45 -15.53 9.77
N ASP A 294 6.56 -16.46 9.45
CA ASP A 294 5.28 -16.16 8.81
C ASP A 294 4.29 -15.50 9.78
N PHE A 295 3.49 -14.55 9.29
CA PHE A 295 2.45 -13.89 10.09
C PHE A 295 1.37 -14.88 10.55
N ARG A 296 1.19 -16.03 9.88
CA ARG A 296 0.26 -17.08 10.33
C ARG A 296 0.63 -17.63 11.71
N PHE A 297 1.91 -17.51 12.13
CA PHE A 297 2.41 -17.95 13.43
C PHE A 297 2.48 -16.82 14.47
N GLU A 298 1.88 -15.65 14.20
CA GLU A 298 1.56 -14.68 15.26
C GLU A 298 0.46 -15.28 16.16
N VAL A 299 0.88 -16.16 17.08
CA VAL A 299 0.11 -16.55 18.27
C VAL A 299 -0.25 -15.26 19.01
N GLU A 300 -1.45 -15.16 19.59
CA GLU A 300 -1.78 -14.04 20.47
C GLU A 300 -0.65 -13.79 21.48
N GLY A 301 0.06 -12.65 21.34
CA GLY A 301 1.21 -12.29 22.16
C GLY A 301 2.60 -12.46 21.52
N GLY A 302 2.72 -12.92 20.28
CA GLY A 302 3.99 -12.99 19.53
C GLY A 302 4.50 -11.62 19.04
N PRO A 303 5.81 -11.48 18.72
CA PRO A 303 6.37 -10.20 18.29
C PRO A 303 5.87 -9.81 16.89
N PHE A 304 5.30 -8.61 16.79
CA PHE A 304 5.00 -7.95 15.51
C PHE A 304 6.27 -7.29 14.99
N TRP A 305 6.74 -7.65 13.79
CA TRP A 305 7.97 -7.07 13.25
C TRP A 305 7.69 -5.78 12.49
N THR A 306 8.38 -4.72 12.90
CA THR A 306 8.43 -3.42 12.24
C THR A 306 9.73 -3.28 11.44
N VAL A 307 9.78 -2.34 10.50
CA VAL A 307 11.01 -2.08 9.73
C VAL A 307 12.22 -1.79 10.65
N PRO A 308 12.11 -0.93 11.70
CA PRO A 308 13.24 -0.69 12.61
C PRO A 308 13.73 -1.95 13.34
N GLN A 309 12.81 -2.80 13.83
CA GLN A 309 13.19 -4.04 14.52
C GLN A 309 13.92 -5.00 13.59
N VAL A 310 13.48 -5.12 12.32
CA VAL A 310 14.18 -5.95 11.33
C VAL A 310 15.55 -5.34 10.98
N VAL A 311 15.67 -4.01 10.91
CA VAL A 311 16.98 -3.34 10.72
C VAL A 311 17.93 -3.64 11.87
N GLU A 312 17.47 -3.57 13.12
CA GLU A 312 18.28 -3.92 14.30
C GLU A 312 18.73 -5.37 14.26
N LEU A 313 17.80 -6.28 13.94
CA LEU A 313 18.09 -7.70 13.77
C LEU A 313 19.17 -7.95 12.71
N LEU A 314 19.03 -7.32 11.54
CA LEU A 314 20.02 -7.42 10.47
C LEU A 314 21.38 -6.91 10.97
N ARG A 315 21.44 -5.77 11.66
CA ARG A 315 22.69 -5.22 12.20
C ARG A 315 23.39 -6.17 13.17
N GLU A 316 22.64 -6.92 13.98
CA GLU A 316 23.21 -7.92 14.90
C GLU A 316 23.83 -9.11 14.18
N VAL A 317 23.26 -9.53 13.05
CA VAL A 317 23.80 -10.61 12.22
C VAL A 317 25.00 -10.16 11.39
N LEU A 318 25.08 -8.87 11.07
CA LEU A 318 26.19 -8.27 10.32
C LEU A 318 27.37 -7.83 11.22
N ARG A 319 27.33 -8.12 12.52
CA ARG A 319 28.48 -7.97 13.45
C ARG A 319 29.30 -9.25 13.47
#